data_AF-A0A5N8WCC6-F1
#
_entry.id   AF-A0A5N8WCC6-F1
#
_cell.length_a   1.000
_cell.length_b   1.000
_cell.length_c   1.000
_cell.angle_alpha   90.00
_cell.angle_beta   90.00
_cell.angle_gamma   90.00
#
_symmetry.space_group_name_H-M   'P 1'
#
loop_
_entity.id
_entity.type
_entity.pdbx_description
1 polymer ?
#
loop_
_entity_poly.entity_id
_entity_poly.type
_entity_poly.pdbx_seq_one_letter_code
_entity_poly.pdbx_strand_id
1 'polypeptide(L)'
;MTTTGEDRIEAGTRAGPWWWRRWRGAALDAGLALVSAVECGVQGEAFARDAGLPAAVGVAFGGIAGSMLLVRRMWPVAVVLVAIAVMPADMGYLMSMVGLYTLAASEAPRRIIGALSAMAFVGVLIVVYVQTSQGDIGSDGSPVGADWFPAFASVTMAIGVTAPPVLLGLYVGARRRLMESLRERADSLERELQLLAERAEERAEWARGEERTRIAREMHDVVAHRVSLMVVHAAALQAVARKDPEKAVKNAALVGDMGRQALTELREMLG
;
A
#
# COMPACT_ATOMS: atom_id res chain seq x y z
N MET A 1 -28.14 9.69 6.60
CA MET A 1 -27.99 8.40 5.91
C MET A 1 -27.62 8.67 4.46
N THR A 2 -26.33 8.81 4.20
CA THR A 2 -25.77 9.19 2.90
C THR A 2 -24.76 8.14 2.51
N THR A 3 -25.19 7.15 1.73
CA THR A 3 -24.30 6.26 0.99
C THR A 3 -24.81 6.28 -0.44
N THR A 4 -23.94 6.58 -1.40
CA THR A 4 -23.95 6.18 -2.83
C THR A 4 -23.31 7.28 -3.68
N GLY A 5 -22.07 7.63 -3.36
CA GLY A 5 -21.17 8.36 -4.27
C GLY A 5 -20.06 7.47 -4.85
N GLU A 6 -19.72 6.36 -4.19
CA GLU A 6 -18.57 5.53 -4.58
C GLU A 6 -18.86 4.50 -5.70
N ASP A 7 -20.11 4.05 -5.86
CA ASP A 7 -20.42 2.99 -6.83
C ASP A 7 -20.39 3.42 -8.32
N ARG A 8 -20.28 4.72 -8.62
CA ARG A 8 -20.23 5.20 -10.02
C ARG A 8 -18.82 5.29 -10.62
N ILE A 9 -17.76 5.15 -9.84
CA ILE A 9 -16.38 5.18 -10.37
C ILE A 9 -15.92 3.78 -10.81
N GLU A 10 -16.58 2.71 -10.38
CA GLU A 10 -16.20 1.33 -10.76
C GLU A 10 -16.77 0.84 -12.10
N ALA A 11 -17.73 1.54 -12.71
CA ALA A 11 -18.43 1.09 -13.91
C ALA A 11 -17.65 1.24 -15.25
N GLY A 12 -16.40 1.73 -15.22
CA GLY A 12 -15.63 2.06 -16.43
C GLY A 12 -14.56 1.05 -16.84
N THR A 13 -14.15 0.11 -15.98
CA THR A 13 -13.11 -0.87 -16.33
C THR A 13 -13.75 -2.19 -16.71
N ARG A 14 -13.95 -2.38 -18.03
CA ARG A 14 -14.31 -3.66 -18.66
C ARG A 14 -13.52 -4.80 -18.00
N ALA A 15 -14.21 -5.59 -17.18
CA ALA A 15 -13.67 -6.75 -16.51
C ALA A 15 -13.16 -7.72 -17.58
N GLY A 16 -11.84 -7.97 -17.60
CA GLY A 16 -11.27 -9.07 -18.36
C GLY A 16 -11.67 -10.41 -17.75
N PRO A 17 -11.43 -11.54 -18.46
CA PRO A 17 -11.74 -12.87 -17.93
C PRO A 17 -11.04 -13.06 -16.58
N TRP A 18 -11.64 -13.86 -15.68
CA TRP A 18 -11.51 -13.78 -14.21
C TRP A 18 -10.09 -13.64 -13.64
N TRP A 19 -9.07 -14.04 -14.40
CA TRP A 19 -7.65 -14.02 -14.06
C TRP A 19 -6.98 -12.65 -14.33
N TRP A 20 -7.55 -11.81 -15.21
CA TRP A 20 -6.90 -10.60 -15.74
C TRP A 20 -7.67 -9.35 -15.31
N ARG A 21 -7.33 -8.85 -14.11
CA ARG A 21 -7.99 -7.72 -13.45
C ARG A 21 -7.89 -6.36 -14.21
N ARG A 22 -7.05 -6.25 -15.27
CA ARG A 22 -6.96 -5.07 -16.17
C ARG A 22 -6.50 -5.43 -17.60
N TRP A 23 -7.28 -5.06 -18.61
CA TRP A 23 -6.99 -5.23 -20.07
C TRP A 23 -5.65 -4.65 -20.56
N ARG A 24 -5.05 -3.71 -19.83
CA ARG A 24 -3.72 -3.17 -20.19
C ARG A 24 -2.58 -4.12 -19.83
N GLY A 25 -2.68 -4.82 -18.70
CA GLY A 25 -1.72 -5.86 -18.34
C GLY A 25 -1.82 -7.04 -19.30
N ALA A 26 -3.04 -7.31 -19.75
CA ALA A 26 -3.35 -8.34 -20.71
C ALA A 26 -2.63 -8.17 -22.06
N ALA A 27 -2.74 -6.98 -22.64
CA ALA A 27 -2.12 -6.66 -23.92
C ALA A 27 -0.57 -6.67 -23.84
N LEU A 28 -0.01 -6.24 -22.71
CA LEU A 28 1.44 -6.29 -22.49
C LEU A 28 1.95 -7.71 -22.33
N ASP A 29 1.24 -8.55 -21.56
CA ASP A 29 1.59 -9.96 -21.36
C ASP A 29 1.45 -10.76 -22.68
N ALA A 30 0.40 -10.48 -23.48
CA ALA A 30 0.21 -11.06 -24.81
C ALA A 30 1.26 -10.59 -25.83
N GLY A 31 1.64 -9.30 -25.79
CA GLY A 31 2.68 -8.74 -26.64
C GLY A 31 4.06 -9.34 -26.35
N LEU A 32 4.42 -9.47 -25.06
CA LEU A 32 5.65 -10.13 -24.64
C LEU A 32 5.67 -11.61 -25.03
N ALA A 33 4.55 -12.32 -24.88
CA ALA A 33 4.43 -13.72 -25.31
C ALA A 33 4.58 -13.86 -26.83
N LEU A 34 3.98 -12.97 -27.62
CA LEU A 34 4.14 -12.94 -29.08
C LEU A 34 5.59 -12.67 -29.50
N VAL A 35 6.23 -11.67 -28.91
CA VAL A 35 7.63 -11.33 -29.21
C VAL A 35 8.55 -12.51 -28.89
N SER A 36 8.34 -13.16 -27.75
CA SER A 36 9.16 -14.31 -27.35
C SER A 36 8.87 -15.57 -28.19
N ALA A 37 7.60 -15.79 -28.59
CA ALA A 37 7.24 -16.88 -29.49
C ALA A 37 7.83 -16.70 -30.90
N VAL A 38 7.91 -15.45 -31.39
CA VAL A 38 8.57 -15.13 -32.66
C VAL A 38 10.08 -15.33 -32.56
N GLU A 39 10.73 -14.84 -31.50
CA GLU A 39 12.17 -15.06 -31.27
C GLU A 39 12.51 -16.55 -31.20
N CYS A 40 11.77 -17.32 -30.39
CA CYS A 40 11.95 -18.76 -30.29
C CYS A 40 11.62 -19.46 -31.62
N GLY A 41 10.61 -19.00 -32.38
CA GLY A 41 10.33 -19.55 -33.70
C GLY A 41 11.50 -19.38 -34.68
N VAL A 42 12.12 -18.20 -34.70
CA VAL A 42 13.27 -17.90 -35.58
C VAL A 42 14.52 -18.68 -35.16
N GLN A 43 14.82 -18.75 -33.87
CA GLN A 43 15.96 -19.54 -33.36
C GLN A 43 15.75 -21.05 -33.56
N GLY A 44 14.50 -21.53 -33.52
CA GLY A 44 14.16 -22.94 -33.71
C GLY A 44 14.42 -23.45 -35.12
N GLU A 45 14.38 -22.56 -36.09
CA GLU A 45 14.75 -22.88 -37.47
C GLU A 45 16.25 -23.15 -37.61
N ALA A 46 17.10 -22.37 -36.91
CA ALA A 46 18.54 -22.57 -36.89
C ALA A 46 18.92 -23.88 -36.19
N PHE A 47 18.32 -24.16 -35.02
CA PHE A 47 18.51 -25.42 -34.30
C PHE A 47 18.04 -26.64 -35.11
N ALA A 48 16.89 -26.56 -35.78
CA ALA A 48 16.39 -27.66 -36.60
C ALA A 48 17.33 -27.98 -37.77
N ARG A 49 17.98 -26.97 -38.37
CA ARG A 49 19.00 -27.18 -39.41
C ARG A 49 20.23 -27.90 -38.87
N ASP A 50 20.75 -27.50 -37.71
CA ASP A 50 21.92 -28.14 -37.09
C ASP A 50 21.63 -29.56 -36.60
N ALA A 51 20.41 -29.82 -36.12
CA ALA A 51 19.97 -31.14 -35.67
C ALA A 51 19.52 -32.08 -36.80
N GLY A 52 19.49 -31.61 -38.06
CA GLY A 52 19.01 -32.39 -39.21
C GLY A 52 17.50 -32.67 -39.20
N LEU A 53 16.71 -31.86 -38.47
CA LEU A 53 15.27 -32.00 -38.34
C LEU A 53 14.51 -31.07 -39.30
N PRO A 54 13.26 -31.39 -39.67
CA PRO A 54 12.42 -30.47 -40.44
C PRO A 54 12.19 -29.16 -39.68
N ALA A 55 12.39 -28.02 -40.35
CA ALA A 55 12.25 -26.67 -39.78
C ALA A 55 10.91 -26.43 -39.06
N ALA A 56 9.82 -27.06 -39.54
CA ALA A 56 8.50 -26.98 -38.93
C ALA A 56 8.46 -27.50 -37.48
N VAL A 57 9.31 -28.48 -37.12
CA VAL A 57 9.38 -29.06 -35.77
C VAL A 57 10.04 -28.08 -34.80
N GLY A 58 11.12 -27.41 -35.23
CA GLY A 58 11.81 -26.39 -34.44
C GLY A 58 10.94 -25.15 -34.18
N VAL A 59 10.22 -24.69 -35.22
CA VAL A 59 9.27 -23.56 -35.10
C VAL A 59 8.10 -23.90 -34.18
N ALA A 60 7.54 -25.12 -34.27
CA ALA A 60 6.45 -25.55 -33.40
C ALA A 60 6.89 -25.64 -31.93
N PHE A 61 8.08 -26.19 -31.67
CA PHE A 61 8.64 -26.28 -30.31
C PHE A 61 8.93 -24.90 -29.72
N GLY A 62 9.53 -23.99 -30.50
CA GLY A 62 9.78 -22.61 -30.09
C GLY A 62 8.49 -21.82 -29.84
N GLY A 63 7.46 -22.02 -30.65
CA GLY A 63 6.13 -21.40 -30.44
C GLY A 63 5.43 -21.89 -29.18
N ILE A 64 5.51 -23.19 -28.88
CA ILE A 64 4.93 -23.78 -27.66
C ILE A 64 5.68 -23.27 -26.42
N ALA A 65 7.01 -23.27 -26.44
CA ALA A 65 7.82 -22.69 -25.36
C ALA A 65 7.50 -21.21 -25.15
N GLY A 66 7.45 -20.44 -26.25
CA GLY A 66 7.01 -19.04 -26.35
C GLY A 66 5.68 -18.75 -25.64
N SER A 67 4.68 -19.58 -25.94
CA SER A 67 3.32 -19.45 -25.42
C SER A 67 3.20 -19.72 -23.92
N MET A 68 4.20 -20.38 -23.31
CA MET A 68 4.22 -20.66 -21.86
C MET A 68 4.28 -19.39 -21.00
N LEU A 69 4.69 -18.24 -21.56
CA LEU A 69 4.65 -16.93 -20.88
C LEU A 69 3.25 -16.48 -20.50
N LEU A 70 2.20 -16.95 -21.18
CA LEU A 70 0.82 -16.64 -20.83
C LEU A 70 0.46 -17.16 -19.43
N VAL A 71 1.17 -18.19 -18.96
CA VAL A 71 0.99 -18.81 -17.65
C VAL A 71 1.91 -18.16 -16.58
N ARG A 72 2.74 -17.17 -16.93
CA ARG A 72 3.76 -16.60 -16.01
C ARG A 72 3.21 -16.03 -14.71
N ARG A 73 1.95 -15.58 -14.71
CA ARG A 73 1.28 -15.04 -13.51
C ARG A 73 0.82 -16.12 -12.55
N MET A 74 0.63 -17.35 -13.02
CA MET A 74 0.11 -18.48 -12.23
C MET A 74 1.24 -19.43 -11.82
N TRP A 75 2.25 -19.62 -12.68
CA TRP A 75 3.32 -20.59 -12.45
C TRP A 75 4.70 -20.02 -12.88
N PRO A 76 5.21 -18.97 -12.20
CA PRO A 76 6.49 -18.35 -12.55
C PRO A 76 7.67 -19.34 -12.46
N VAL A 77 7.59 -20.34 -11.57
CA VAL A 77 8.58 -21.42 -11.45
C VAL A 77 8.60 -22.31 -12.69
N ALA A 78 7.42 -22.68 -13.21
CA ALA A 78 7.34 -23.53 -14.41
C ALA A 78 7.94 -22.84 -15.64
N VAL A 79 7.73 -21.53 -15.77
CA VAL A 79 8.32 -20.73 -16.87
C VAL A 79 9.85 -20.72 -16.80
N VAL A 80 10.43 -20.55 -15.61
CA VAL A 80 11.90 -20.57 -15.46
C VAL A 80 12.47 -21.97 -15.71
N LEU A 81 11.80 -23.03 -15.26
CA LEU A 81 12.22 -24.40 -15.56
C LEU A 81 12.18 -24.71 -17.07
N VAL A 82 11.15 -24.26 -17.77
CA VAL A 82 11.04 -24.40 -19.23
C VAL A 82 12.13 -23.59 -19.93
N ALA A 83 12.41 -22.36 -19.48
CA ALA A 83 13.51 -21.56 -20.03
C ALA A 83 14.87 -22.24 -19.84
N ILE A 84 15.10 -22.87 -18.69
CA ILE A 84 16.34 -23.64 -18.42
C ILE A 84 16.41 -24.90 -19.29
N ALA A 85 15.29 -25.58 -19.52
CA ALA A 85 15.25 -26.78 -20.36
C ALA A 85 15.48 -26.49 -21.86
N VAL A 86 15.13 -25.29 -22.31
CA VAL A 86 15.25 -24.85 -23.72
C VAL A 86 16.60 -24.18 -24.01
N MET A 87 17.32 -23.72 -22.98
CA MET A 87 18.65 -23.09 -23.12
C MET A 87 19.68 -23.86 -23.97
N PRO A 88 19.83 -25.20 -23.88
CA PRO A 88 20.83 -25.93 -24.66
C PRO A 88 20.60 -25.89 -26.18
N ALA A 89 19.41 -25.51 -26.63
CA ALA A 89 19.08 -25.33 -28.04
C ALA A 89 19.45 -23.92 -28.56
N ASP A 90 20.08 -23.08 -27.73
CA ASP A 90 20.33 -21.65 -28.01
C ASP A 90 19.05 -20.83 -28.21
N MET A 91 17.96 -21.34 -27.61
CA MET A 91 16.63 -20.80 -27.71
C MET A 91 16.20 -20.17 -26.37
N GLY A 92 15.52 -19.02 -26.42
CA GLY A 92 14.80 -18.49 -25.26
C GLY A 92 15.59 -17.55 -24.35
N TYR A 93 16.51 -16.74 -24.89
CA TYR A 93 17.18 -15.68 -24.12
C TYR A 93 16.20 -14.63 -23.57
N LEU A 94 15.25 -14.13 -24.38
CA LEU A 94 14.20 -13.24 -23.83
C LEU A 94 13.30 -14.00 -22.85
N MET A 95 13.09 -15.29 -23.06
CA MET A 95 12.28 -16.14 -22.18
C MET A 95 12.89 -16.27 -20.78
N SER A 96 14.21 -16.45 -20.71
CA SER A 96 14.94 -16.51 -19.43
C SER A 96 14.98 -15.15 -18.74
N MET A 97 15.24 -14.04 -19.46
CA MET A 97 15.20 -12.67 -18.91
C MET A 97 13.81 -12.34 -18.34
N VAL A 98 12.76 -12.56 -19.12
CA VAL A 98 11.38 -12.23 -18.74
C VAL A 98 10.90 -13.17 -17.63
N GLY A 99 11.28 -14.45 -17.67
CA GLY A 99 11.00 -15.44 -16.62
C GLY A 99 11.66 -15.09 -15.29
N LEU A 100 12.97 -14.78 -15.30
CA LEU A 100 13.73 -14.36 -14.11
C LEU A 100 13.22 -13.05 -13.53
N TYR A 101 12.94 -12.05 -14.38
CA TYR A 101 12.32 -10.80 -13.95
C TYR A 101 10.97 -11.05 -13.26
N THR A 102 10.13 -11.88 -13.87
CA THR A 102 8.79 -12.19 -13.33
C THR A 102 8.87 -12.98 -12.02
N LEU A 103 9.80 -13.94 -11.93
CA LEU A 103 10.03 -14.71 -10.71
C LEU A 103 10.56 -13.81 -9.58
N ALA A 104 11.51 -12.92 -9.87
CA ALA A 104 12.07 -11.99 -8.89
C ALA A 104 11.07 -10.89 -8.47
N ALA A 105 10.15 -10.50 -9.37
CA ALA A 105 9.05 -9.58 -9.07
C ALA A 105 7.84 -10.25 -8.41
N SER A 106 7.82 -11.59 -8.33
CA SER A 106 6.77 -12.35 -7.64
C SER A 106 7.02 -12.43 -6.13
N GLU A 107 5.97 -12.65 -5.34
CA GLU A 107 6.05 -12.78 -3.88
C GLU A 107 6.66 -14.12 -3.41
N ALA A 108 7.44 -14.80 -4.27
CA ALA A 108 8.06 -16.08 -3.96
C ALA A 108 9.09 -15.96 -2.80
N PRO A 109 9.31 -17.04 -2.01
CA PRO A 109 10.33 -17.07 -0.98
C PRO A 109 11.73 -16.76 -1.53
N ARG A 110 12.50 -15.90 -0.85
CA ARG A 110 13.86 -15.49 -1.28
C ARG A 110 14.80 -16.66 -1.58
N ARG A 111 14.62 -17.81 -0.90
CA ARG A 111 15.38 -19.04 -1.13
C ARG A 111 15.11 -19.63 -2.52
N ILE A 112 13.87 -19.60 -2.99
CA ILE A 112 13.46 -20.12 -4.30
C ILE A 112 13.97 -19.20 -5.41
N ILE A 113 13.89 -17.88 -5.22
CA ILE A 113 14.45 -16.89 -6.16
C ILE A 113 15.96 -17.09 -6.28
N GLY A 114 16.68 -17.17 -5.16
CA GLY A 114 18.13 -17.39 -5.17
C GLY A 114 18.54 -18.71 -5.82
N ALA A 115 17.85 -19.80 -5.50
CA ALA A 115 18.14 -21.12 -6.06
C ALA A 115 17.88 -21.18 -7.58
N LEU A 116 16.76 -20.64 -8.07
CA LEU A 116 16.42 -20.63 -9.49
C LEU A 116 17.30 -19.66 -10.29
N SER A 117 17.63 -18.49 -9.74
CA SER A 117 18.59 -17.57 -10.37
C SER A 117 19.99 -18.17 -10.44
N ALA A 118 20.43 -18.87 -9.40
CA ALA A 118 21.71 -19.59 -9.42
C ALA A 118 21.69 -20.73 -10.44
N MET A 119 20.60 -21.50 -10.53
CA MET A 119 20.45 -22.57 -11.50
C MET A 119 20.44 -22.05 -12.94
N ALA A 120 19.74 -20.94 -13.21
CA ALA A 120 19.75 -20.28 -14.51
C ALA A 120 21.14 -19.73 -14.86
N PHE A 121 21.84 -19.12 -13.90
CA PHE A 121 23.21 -18.63 -14.09
C PHE A 121 24.18 -19.76 -14.46
N VAL A 122 24.13 -20.87 -13.73
CA VAL A 122 24.94 -22.06 -14.01
C VAL A 122 24.59 -22.65 -15.38
N GLY A 123 23.30 -22.69 -15.74
CA GLY A 123 22.85 -23.14 -17.06
C GLY A 123 23.42 -22.30 -18.20
N VAL A 124 23.30 -20.96 -18.13
CA VAL A 124 23.86 -20.05 -19.14
C VAL A 124 25.38 -20.20 -19.23
N LEU A 125 26.07 -20.28 -18.08
CA LEU A 125 27.52 -20.45 -18.03
C LEU A 125 27.95 -21.72 -18.76
N ILE A 126 27.32 -22.86 -18.45
CA ILE A 126 27.66 -24.15 -19.07
C ILE A 126 27.39 -24.12 -20.57
N VAL A 127 26.23 -23.63 -21.02
CA VAL A 127 25.88 -23.58 -22.46
C VAL A 127 26.85 -22.70 -23.24
N VAL A 128 27.09 -21.47 -22.77
CA VAL A 128 28.00 -20.55 -23.47
C VAL A 128 29.43 -21.09 -23.45
N TYR A 129 29.88 -21.71 -22.36
CA TYR A 129 31.21 -22.35 -22.31
C TYR A 129 31.33 -23.47 -23.35
N VAL A 130 30.37 -24.40 -23.37
CA VAL A 130 30.36 -25.54 -24.31
C VAL A 130 30.30 -25.06 -25.76
N GLN A 131 29.48 -24.05 -26.07
CA GLN A 131 29.32 -23.55 -27.42
C GLN A 131 30.54 -22.75 -27.90
N THR A 132 31.17 -21.98 -27.01
CA THR A 132 32.42 -21.26 -27.33
C THR A 132 33.62 -22.22 -27.45
N SER A 133 33.55 -23.39 -26.80
CA SER A 133 34.56 -24.47 -26.93
C SER A 133 34.34 -25.37 -28.15
N GLN A 134 33.11 -25.53 -28.63
CA GLN A 134 32.79 -26.33 -29.83
C GLN A 134 32.75 -25.49 -31.11
N GLY A 135 32.41 -24.20 -31.00
CA GLY A 135 32.46 -23.27 -32.11
C GLY A 135 33.92 -22.98 -32.47
N ASP A 136 34.25 -23.12 -33.75
CA ASP A 136 35.53 -22.82 -34.38
C ASP A 136 35.90 -21.31 -34.33
N ILE A 137 35.59 -20.60 -33.23
CA ILE A 137 35.98 -19.21 -32.99
C ILE A 137 37.53 -19.09 -32.89
N GLY A 138 38.24 -20.22 -32.77
CA GLY A 138 39.69 -20.32 -32.81
C GLY A 138 40.31 -20.57 -34.18
N SER A 139 39.54 -20.82 -35.26
CA SER A 139 40.11 -21.33 -36.51
C SER A 139 40.35 -20.30 -37.62
N ASP A 140 40.07 -19.01 -37.43
CA ASP A 140 40.43 -17.97 -38.42
C ASP A 140 40.99 -16.69 -37.74
N GLY A 141 42.28 -16.70 -37.45
CA GLY A 141 43.11 -15.48 -37.48
C GLY A 141 43.02 -14.48 -36.32
N SER A 142 42.41 -14.81 -35.17
CA SER A 142 42.53 -13.93 -34.00
C SER A 142 43.94 -14.04 -33.37
N PRO A 143 44.66 -12.94 -33.07
CA PRO A 143 46.04 -13.00 -32.54
C PRO A 143 46.16 -13.53 -31.11
N VAL A 144 45.06 -13.98 -30.51
CA VAL A 144 44.96 -14.28 -29.09
C VAL A 144 44.69 -15.77 -28.95
N GLY A 145 45.74 -16.57 -29.12
CA GLY A 145 45.76 -17.99 -28.81
C GLY A 145 45.68 -18.22 -27.31
N ALA A 146 44.52 -17.94 -26.73
CA ALA A 146 44.36 -17.93 -25.30
C ALA A 146 43.11 -18.70 -24.88
N ASP A 147 43.36 -19.92 -24.40
CA ASP A 147 42.38 -20.87 -23.85
C ASP A 147 41.46 -20.27 -22.76
N TRP A 148 41.79 -19.09 -22.23
CA TRP A 148 40.97 -18.35 -21.28
C TRP A 148 39.81 -17.58 -21.91
N PHE A 149 39.85 -17.25 -23.21
CA PHE A 149 38.84 -16.41 -23.87
C PHE A 149 37.42 -17.03 -23.83
N PRO A 150 37.22 -18.34 -24.06
CA PRO A 150 35.90 -18.98 -23.90
C PRO A 150 35.35 -18.89 -22.47
N ALA A 151 36.21 -19.10 -21.47
CA ALA A 151 35.84 -18.98 -20.07
C ALA A 151 35.47 -17.52 -19.70
N PHE A 152 36.20 -16.55 -20.24
CA PHE A 152 35.92 -15.13 -20.01
C PHE A 152 34.64 -14.66 -20.69
N ALA A 153 34.43 -15.03 -21.95
CA ALA A 153 33.23 -14.69 -22.71
C ALA A 153 31.96 -15.30 -22.08
N SER A 154 32.03 -16.57 -21.66
CA SER A 154 30.92 -17.26 -20.99
C SER A 154 30.52 -16.63 -19.66
N VAL A 155 31.50 -16.29 -18.81
CA VAL A 155 31.22 -15.61 -17.53
C VAL A 155 30.63 -14.22 -17.76
N THR A 156 31.18 -13.45 -18.70
CA THR A 156 30.71 -12.08 -19.00
C THR A 156 29.28 -12.09 -19.55
N MET A 157 28.97 -12.99 -20.48
CA MET A 157 27.64 -13.14 -21.07
C MET A 157 26.62 -13.63 -20.02
N ALA A 158 27.00 -14.62 -19.20
CA ALA A 158 26.15 -15.13 -18.14
C ALA A 158 25.78 -14.05 -17.12
N ILE A 159 26.74 -13.22 -16.70
CA ILE A 159 26.49 -12.08 -15.81
C ILE A 159 25.60 -11.04 -16.49
N GLY A 160 25.89 -10.68 -17.75
CA GLY A 160 25.14 -9.66 -18.48
C GLY A 160 23.67 -9.98 -18.69
N VAL A 161 23.33 -11.26 -18.91
CA VAL A 161 21.95 -11.69 -19.17
C VAL A 161 21.16 -11.87 -17.85
N THR A 162 21.81 -12.36 -16.79
CA THR A 162 21.11 -12.74 -15.56
C THR A 162 21.08 -11.64 -14.50
N ALA A 163 22.13 -10.83 -14.37
CA ALA A 163 22.23 -9.87 -13.29
C ALA A 163 21.21 -8.71 -13.40
N PRO A 164 21.01 -8.05 -14.56
CA PRO A 164 20.05 -6.96 -14.68
C PRO A 164 18.60 -7.33 -14.34
N PRO A 165 18.00 -8.42 -14.87
CA PRO A 165 16.60 -8.76 -14.57
C PRO A 165 16.41 -9.21 -13.12
N VAL A 166 17.39 -9.91 -12.52
CA VAL A 166 17.32 -10.30 -11.11
C VAL A 166 17.42 -9.08 -10.19
N LEU A 167 18.37 -8.18 -10.46
CA LEU A 167 18.52 -6.93 -9.68
C LEU A 167 17.29 -6.03 -9.80
N LEU A 168 16.76 -5.84 -11.01
CA LEU A 168 15.53 -5.06 -11.22
C LEU A 168 14.31 -5.70 -10.57
N GLY A 169 14.18 -7.02 -10.63
CA GLY A 169 13.09 -7.75 -9.96
C GLY A 169 13.15 -7.59 -8.44
N LEU A 170 14.33 -7.76 -7.84
CA LEU A 170 14.55 -7.56 -6.41
C LEU A 170 14.30 -6.11 -5.99
N TYR A 171 14.74 -5.13 -6.79
CA TYR A 171 14.51 -3.71 -6.55
C TYR A 171 13.02 -3.37 -6.58
N VAL A 172 12.28 -3.83 -7.60
CA VAL A 172 10.83 -3.60 -7.72
C VAL A 172 10.08 -4.29 -6.57
N GLY A 173 10.46 -5.51 -6.21
CA GLY A 173 9.90 -6.23 -5.06
C GLY A 173 10.15 -5.52 -3.74
N ALA A 174 11.36 -5.01 -3.51
CA ALA A 174 11.71 -4.23 -2.32
C ALA A 174 10.94 -2.91 -2.27
N ARG A 175 10.83 -2.20 -3.41
CA ARG A 175 10.11 -0.94 -3.51
C ARG A 175 8.61 -1.09 -3.25
N ARG A 176 8.00 -2.19 -3.71
CA ARG A 176 6.57 -2.49 -3.43
C ARG A 176 6.32 -2.69 -1.93
N ARG A 177 7.13 -3.53 -1.28
CA ARG A 177 7.04 -3.77 0.18
C ARG A 177 7.24 -2.48 0.98
N LEU A 178 8.17 -1.63 0.54
CA LEU A 178 8.37 -0.33 1.17
C LEU A 178 7.13 0.55 1.03
N MET A 179 6.54 0.63 -0.17
CA MET A 179 5.33 1.42 -0.39
C MET A 179 4.12 0.88 0.38
N GLU A 180 3.96 -0.44 0.47
CA GLU A 180 2.93 -1.06 1.32
C GLU A 180 3.13 -0.69 2.78
N SER A 181 4.36 -0.79 3.30
CA SER A 181 4.65 -0.41 4.69
C SER A 181 4.44 1.08 4.98
N LEU A 182 4.71 1.96 4.00
CA LEU A 182 4.46 3.40 4.12
C LEU A 182 2.95 3.69 4.10
N ARG A 183 2.20 2.95 3.29
CA ARG A 183 0.75 3.09 3.21
C ARG A 183 0.06 2.61 4.49
N GLU A 184 0.47 1.45 5.02
CA GLU A 184 -0.01 0.98 6.32
C GLU A 184 0.27 1.98 7.45
N ARG A 185 1.47 2.59 7.43
CA ARG A 185 1.82 3.65 8.39
C ARG A 185 0.95 4.90 8.21
N ALA A 186 0.73 5.36 6.99
CA ALA A 186 -0.13 6.51 6.71
C ALA A 186 -1.56 6.25 7.19
N ASP A 187 -2.14 5.09 6.85
CA ASP A 187 -3.48 4.69 7.29
C ASP A 187 -3.56 4.59 8.82
N SER A 188 -2.50 4.13 9.50
CA SER A 188 -2.46 4.07 10.96
C SER A 188 -2.44 5.46 11.61
N LEU A 189 -1.69 6.41 11.03
CA LEU A 189 -1.63 7.79 11.52
C LEU A 189 -2.94 8.53 11.31
N GLU A 190 -3.61 8.31 10.17
CA GLU A 190 -4.93 8.89 9.91
C GLU A 190 -5.95 8.44 10.96
N ARG A 191 -5.96 7.14 11.31
CA ARG A 191 -6.83 6.61 12.38
C ARG A 191 -6.48 7.20 13.74
N GLU A 192 -5.20 7.35 14.06
CA GLU A 192 -4.76 7.94 15.33
C GLU A 192 -5.21 9.41 15.45
N LEU A 193 -5.07 10.20 14.37
CA LEU A 193 -5.54 11.58 14.34
C LEU A 193 -7.06 11.70 14.50
N GLN A 194 -7.82 10.81 13.87
CA GLN A 194 -9.27 10.75 14.05
C GLN A 194 -9.65 10.49 15.51
N LEU A 195 -9.03 9.50 16.15
CA LEU A 195 -9.28 9.19 17.56
C LEU A 195 -8.87 10.33 18.50
N LEU A 196 -7.79 11.06 18.17
CA LEU A 196 -7.38 12.24 18.94
C LEU A 196 -8.37 13.40 18.78
N ALA A 197 -8.90 13.61 17.58
CA ALA A 197 -9.93 14.61 17.32
C ALA A 197 -11.23 14.30 18.10
N GLU A 198 -11.71 13.06 18.02
CA GLU A 198 -12.90 12.61 18.77
C GLU A 198 -12.71 12.79 20.29
N ARG A 199 -11.55 12.42 20.84
CA ARG A 199 -11.24 12.63 22.26
C ARG A 199 -11.15 14.11 22.63
N ALA A 200 -10.70 14.97 21.73
CA ALA A 200 -10.65 16.41 21.98
C ALA A 200 -12.07 17.00 22.04
N GLU A 201 -12.96 16.56 21.16
CA GLU A 201 -14.38 16.93 21.16
C GLU A 201 -15.08 16.46 22.45
N GLU A 202 -14.91 15.19 22.83
CA GLU A 202 -15.48 14.63 24.05
C GLU A 202 -15.01 15.39 25.31
N ARG A 203 -13.71 15.73 25.40
CA ARG A 203 -13.18 16.54 26.49
C ARG A 203 -13.75 17.96 26.49
N ALA A 204 -13.96 18.56 25.33
CA ALA A 204 -14.54 19.90 25.23
C ALA A 204 -16.01 19.89 25.66
N GLU A 205 -16.77 18.85 25.30
CA GLU A 205 -18.15 18.67 25.75
C GLU A 205 -18.22 18.43 27.27
N TRP A 206 -17.35 17.59 27.80
CA TRP A 206 -17.24 17.34 29.24
C TRP A 206 -16.94 18.63 30.01
N ALA A 207 -15.92 19.39 29.57
CA ALA A 207 -15.56 20.66 30.19
C ALA A 207 -16.71 21.69 30.14
N ARG A 208 -17.45 21.76 29.03
CA ARG A 208 -18.64 22.62 28.92
C ARG A 208 -19.76 22.17 29.86
N GLY A 209 -19.96 20.87 30.03
CA GLY A 209 -20.94 20.31 30.97
C GLY A 209 -20.59 20.60 32.43
N GLU A 210 -19.32 20.45 32.78
CA GLU A 210 -18.80 20.77 34.11
C GLU A 210 -18.94 22.26 34.43
N GLU A 211 -18.63 23.13 33.46
CA GLU A 211 -18.80 24.58 33.58
C GLU A 211 -20.26 24.96 33.82
N ARG A 212 -21.20 24.42 33.02
CA ARG A 212 -22.64 24.65 33.22
C ARG A 212 -23.11 24.22 34.61
N THR A 213 -22.59 23.10 35.10
CA THR A 213 -22.94 22.60 36.44
C THR A 213 -22.35 23.48 37.55
N ARG A 214 -21.12 23.99 37.35
CA ARG A 214 -20.49 24.96 38.26
C ARG A 214 -21.30 26.26 38.31
N ILE A 215 -21.63 26.84 37.16
CA ILE A 215 -22.48 28.04 37.05
C ILE A 215 -23.81 27.81 37.78
N ALA A 216 -24.50 26.69 37.51
CA ALA A 216 -25.77 26.39 38.17
C ALA A 216 -25.66 26.32 39.71
N ARG A 217 -24.56 25.77 40.25
CA ARG A 217 -24.29 25.74 41.70
C ARG A 217 -24.01 27.13 42.26
N GLU A 218 -23.16 27.92 41.61
CA GLU A 218 -22.88 29.29 42.03
C GLU A 218 -24.16 30.15 42.01
N MET A 219 -24.99 30.02 40.96
CA MET A 219 -26.31 30.66 40.90
C MET A 219 -27.20 30.21 42.06
N HIS A 220 -27.26 28.90 42.34
CA HIS A 220 -28.10 28.36 43.41
C HIS A 220 -27.69 28.89 44.78
N ASP A 221 -26.39 28.94 45.08
CA ASP A 221 -25.88 29.40 46.36
C ASP A 221 -26.16 30.89 46.58
N VAL A 222 -25.94 31.73 45.56
CA VAL A 222 -26.25 33.18 45.63
C VAL A 222 -27.75 33.40 45.85
N VAL A 223 -28.60 32.69 45.10
CA VAL A 223 -30.06 32.81 45.24
C VAL A 223 -30.52 32.30 46.61
N ALA A 224 -30.07 31.13 47.04
CA ALA A 224 -30.45 30.53 48.32
C ALA A 224 -30.06 31.44 49.50
N HIS A 225 -28.86 32.03 49.46
CA HIS A 225 -28.39 32.94 50.49
C HIS A 225 -29.25 34.21 50.57
N ARG A 226 -29.56 34.85 49.44
CA ARG A 226 -30.38 36.07 49.41
C ARG A 226 -31.82 35.82 49.82
N VAL A 227 -32.42 34.72 49.37
CA VAL A 227 -33.76 34.32 49.78
C VAL A 227 -33.78 34.06 51.29
N SER A 228 -32.77 33.39 51.85
CA SER A 228 -32.66 33.17 53.29
C SER A 228 -32.61 34.50 54.07
N LEU A 229 -31.82 35.47 53.63
CA LEU A 229 -31.76 36.80 54.26
C LEU A 229 -33.09 37.54 54.17
N MET A 230 -33.77 37.51 53.02
CA MET A 230 -35.09 38.12 52.86
C MET A 230 -36.13 37.50 53.81
N VAL A 231 -36.12 36.17 53.99
CA VAL A 231 -37.02 35.47 54.93
C VAL A 231 -36.74 35.90 56.37
N VAL A 232 -35.48 36.00 56.78
CA VAL A 232 -35.10 36.46 58.13
C VAL A 232 -35.55 37.90 58.38
N HIS A 233 -35.34 38.81 57.42
CA HIS A 233 -35.78 40.20 57.53
C HIS A 233 -37.31 40.35 57.51
N ALA A 234 -38.02 39.52 56.73
CA ALA A 234 -39.49 39.48 56.73
C ALA A 234 -40.06 38.95 58.06
N ALA A 235 -39.41 37.97 58.69
CA ALA A 235 -39.78 37.52 60.04
C ALA A 235 -39.55 38.61 61.10
N ALA A 236 -38.42 39.32 61.02
CA ALA A 236 -38.13 40.47 61.89
C ALA A 236 -39.14 41.62 61.71
N LEU A 237 -39.56 41.87 60.46
CA LEU A 237 -40.63 42.82 60.13
C LEU A 237 -41.93 42.47 60.87
N GLN A 238 -42.39 41.23 60.79
CA GLN A 238 -43.63 40.78 61.46
C GLN A 238 -43.55 40.96 62.99
N ALA A 239 -42.39 40.72 63.59
CA ALA A 239 -42.18 40.87 65.02
C ALA A 239 -42.21 42.34 65.50
N VAL A 240 -41.68 43.27 64.69
CA VAL A 240 -41.55 44.69 65.06
C VAL A 240 -42.78 45.52 64.65
N ALA A 241 -43.57 45.06 63.66
CA ALA A 241 -44.72 45.78 63.10
C ALA A 241 -45.76 46.25 64.12
N ARG A 242 -45.96 45.53 65.22
CA ARG A 242 -46.90 45.93 66.29
C ARG A 242 -46.32 46.87 67.33
N LYS A 243 -45.00 46.90 67.49
CA LYS A 243 -44.31 47.71 68.53
C LYS A 243 -43.79 49.04 68.00
N ASP A 244 -43.32 49.06 66.75
CA ASP A 244 -42.62 50.22 66.19
C ASP A 244 -42.87 50.30 64.67
N PRO A 245 -43.99 50.91 64.24
CA PRO A 245 -44.44 50.87 62.84
C PRO A 245 -43.50 51.61 61.88
N GLU A 246 -42.79 52.66 62.32
CA GLU A 246 -41.78 53.33 61.49
C GLU A 246 -40.60 52.41 61.16
N LYS A 247 -40.12 51.62 62.12
CA LYS A 247 -39.07 50.61 61.88
C LYS A 247 -39.54 49.49 60.97
N ALA A 248 -40.82 49.13 61.06
CA ALA A 248 -41.40 48.14 60.16
C ALA A 248 -41.40 48.64 58.70
N VAL A 249 -41.82 49.88 58.44
CA VAL A 249 -41.75 50.46 57.09
C VAL A 249 -40.31 50.46 56.55
N LYS A 250 -39.32 50.78 57.39
CA LYS A 250 -37.89 50.74 57.01
C LYS A 250 -37.39 49.34 56.67
N ASN A 251 -37.75 48.33 57.46
CA ASN A 251 -37.38 46.93 57.19
C ASN A 251 -38.09 46.38 55.94
N ALA A 252 -39.33 46.79 55.67
CA ALA A 252 -40.05 46.41 54.46
C ALA A 252 -39.41 46.99 53.20
N ALA A 253 -38.94 48.25 53.26
CA ALA A 253 -38.16 48.87 52.19
C ALA A 253 -36.85 48.10 51.93
N LEU A 254 -36.11 47.72 52.98
CA LEU A 254 -34.89 46.91 52.88
C LEU A 254 -35.13 45.56 52.19
N VAL A 255 -36.23 44.86 52.51
CA VAL A 255 -36.59 43.58 51.84
C VAL A 255 -36.90 43.83 50.35
N GLY A 256 -37.59 44.91 50.02
CA GLY A 256 -37.86 45.30 48.63
C GLY A 256 -36.59 45.61 47.84
N ASP A 257 -35.65 46.34 48.43
CA ASP A 257 -34.36 46.67 47.83
C ASP A 257 -33.50 45.42 47.62
N MET A 258 -33.43 44.53 48.62
CA MET A 258 -32.73 43.23 48.49
C MET A 258 -33.31 42.37 47.37
N GLY A 259 -34.65 42.33 47.23
CA GLY A 259 -35.32 41.60 46.15
C GLY A 259 -35.01 42.18 44.75
N ARG A 260 -35.00 43.51 44.60
CA ARG A 260 -34.62 44.17 43.34
C ARG A 260 -33.15 43.90 43.01
N GLN A 261 -32.26 43.99 43.99
CA GLN A 261 -30.84 43.75 43.78
C GLN A 261 -30.54 42.28 43.41
N ALA A 262 -31.24 41.30 44.02
CA ALA A 262 -31.15 39.90 43.64
C ALA A 262 -31.60 39.63 42.19
N LEU A 263 -32.69 40.28 41.74
CA LEU A 263 -33.16 40.16 40.36
C LEU A 263 -32.21 40.80 39.34
N THR A 264 -31.56 41.92 39.69
CA THR A 264 -30.56 42.56 38.84
C THR A 264 -29.32 41.68 38.65
N GLU A 265 -28.79 41.10 39.72
CA GLU A 265 -27.61 40.22 39.63
C GLU A 265 -27.90 38.93 38.86
N LEU A 266 -29.09 38.34 39.01
CA LEU A 266 -29.51 37.21 38.18
C LEU A 266 -29.58 37.57 36.69
N ARG A 267 -29.97 38.82 36.36
CA ARG A 267 -29.99 39.32 34.99
C ARG A 267 -28.59 39.54 34.43
N GLU A 268 -27.66 40.05 35.23
CA GLU A 268 -26.24 40.20 34.85
C GLU A 268 -25.54 38.85 34.66
N MET A 269 -25.93 37.81 35.41
CA MET A 269 -25.34 36.48 35.29
C MET A 269 -25.89 35.65 34.12
N LEU A 270 -27.03 36.04 33.52
CA LEU A 270 -27.68 35.35 32.40
C LEU A 270 -27.56 36.09 31.05
N GLY A 271 -27.13 37.35 31.06
CA GLY A 271 -26.92 38.19 29.88
C GLY A 271 -25.48 38.17 29.39
#